data_AF-A0A1F6H342-F1
#
_entry.id   AF-A0A1F6H342-F1
#
_cell.length_a   1.000
_cell.length_b   1.000
_cell.length_c   1.000
_cell.angle_alpha   90.00
_cell.angle_beta   90.00
_cell.angle_gamma   90.00
#
_symmetry.space_group_name_H-M   'P 1'
#
loop_
_entity.id
_entity.type
_entity.pdbx_description
1 polymer ?
#
loop_
_entity_poly.entity_id
_entity_poly.type
_entity_poly.pdbx_seq_one_letter_code
_entity_poly.pdbx_strand_id
1 'polypeptide(L)'
;MRRTVLILLALLALGTVLSSCKEGITSHNIILDDAEHGKKLYHGAKNCTACHGIALQGNGWIPSCYSCHNVMWNKDDHKVNRSGVMHKSGYYNAEANCSECHGGKALTGKRSRPSCYQCHGDKWTALSLHTLNKGGRYHGSGLSSPTSSGCTDCHGSDLKGSGSAPSCYSCHGAKWLYSSYPHTKSKDGVMHGPDLKNPNTYCVSCHGADLRGTTEAPSCYKCHGAEWLGGDDNMKSRDQP
;
A
#
# COMPACT_ATOMS: atom_id res chain seq x y z
N MET A 1 62.42 -16.04 46.03
CA MET A 1 60.98 -16.35 46.19
C MET A 1 60.03 -15.28 45.63
N ARG A 2 60.30 -13.96 45.70
CA ARG A 2 59.38 -12.92 45.20
C ARG A 2 59.25 -12.78 43.67
N ARG A 3 60.27 -13.15 42.88
CA ARG A 3 60.24 -13.03 41.40
C ARG A 3 59.44 -14.14 40.71
N THR A 4 59.37 -15.33 41.31
CA THR A 4 58.64 -16.48 40.75
C THR A 4 57.12 -16.32 40.88
N VAL A 5 56.66 -15.63 41.93
CA VAL A 5 55.23 -15.37 42.18
C VAL A 5 54.65 -14.34 41.20
N LEU A 6 55.45 -13.35 40.77
CA LEU A 6 55.02 -12.34 39.79
C LEU A 6 54.87 -12.90 38.36
N ILE A 7 55.68 -13.90 37.98
CA ILE A 7 55.56 -14.55 36.66
C ILE A 7 54.32 -15.47 36.61
N LEU A 8 53.99 -16.14 37.72
CA LEU A 8 52.78 -16.95 37.83
C LEU A 8 51.48 -16.10 37.82
N LEU A 9 51.50 -14.90 38.39
CA LEU A 9 50.36 -13.97 38.33
C LEU A 9 50.17 -13.34 36.93
N ALA A 10 51.26 -13.08 36.20
CA ALA A 10 51.18 -12.60 34.81
C ALA A 10 50.65 -13.68 33.84
N LEU A 11 50.96 -14.96 34.10
CA LEU A 11 50.43 -16.09 33.31
C LEU A 11 48.98 -16.46 33.66
N LEU A 12 48.52 -16.20 34.89
CA LEU A 12 47.10 -16.34 35.24
C LEU A 12 46.22 -15.19 34.72
N ALA A 13 46.76 -13.97 34.59
CA ALA A 13 46.03 -12.83 34.03
C ALA A 13 45.88 -12.87 32.50
N LEU A 14 46.70 -13.68 31.81
CA LEU A 14 46.57 -13.92 30.37
C LEU A 14 45.61 -15.08 30.02
N GLY A 15 45.13 -15.81 31.04
CA GLY A 15 44.30 -17.00 30.87
C GLY A 15 42.78 -16.77 30.78
N THR A 16 42.29 -15.53 30.95
CA THR A 16 40.85 -15.25 31.06
C THR A 16 40.23 -14.50 29.87
N VAL A 17 40.93 -14.34 28.75
CA VAL A 17 40.37 -13.73 27.52
C VAL A 17 40.31 -14.75 26.36
N LEU A 18 40.03 -16.01 26.70
CA LEU A 18 39.67 -17.03 25.73
C LEU A 18 38.40 -17.75 26.20
N SER A 19 37.30 -17.00 26.34
CA SER A 19 35.97 -17.58 26.13
C SER A 19 35.77 -17.82 24.63
N SER A 20 36.70 -18.60 24.03
CA SER A 20 36.56 -19.13 22.69
C SER A 20 35.41 -20.12 22.71
N CYS A 21 34.54 -20.04 21.70
CA CYS A 21 33.41 -20.94 21.54
C CYS A 21 33.84 -22.38 21.83
N LYS A 22 33.19 -23.02 22.81
CA LYS A 22 33.66 -24.26 23.44
C LYS A 22 33.57 -25.50 22.52
N GLU A 23 33.30 -25.32 21.24
CA GLU A 23 33.48 -26.31 20.20
C GLU A 23 34.34 -25.65 19.12
N GLY A 24 35.42 -26.33 18.71
CA GLY A 24 36.54 -25.76 17.96
C GLY A 24 36.20 -24.84 16.78
N ILE A 25 37.19 -24.01 16.47
CA ILE A 25 37.30 -22.87 15.52
C ILE A 25 36.69 -23.04 14.10
N THR A 26 36.00 -24.13 13.77
CA THR A 26 35.51 -24.39 12.40
C THR A 26 34.03 -24.78 12.36
N SER A 27 33.13 -23.97 12.92
CA SER A 27 31.72 -24.12 12.56
C SER A 27 31.43 -23.47 11.20
N HIS A 28 32.17 -22.43 10.82
CA HIS A 28 31.98 -21.71 9.55
C HIS A 28 32.75 -22.36 8.40
N ASN A 29 32.12 -23.34 7.75
CA ASN A 29 32.72 -24.10 6.65
C ASN A 29 31.95 -23.93 5.33
N ILE A 30 31.06 -22.96 5.28
CA ILE A 30 30.32 -22.56 4.08
C ILE A 30 30.65 -21.09 3.83
N ILE A 31 31.14 -20.73 2.65
CA ILE A 31 31.26 -19.33 2.24
C ILE A 31 30.06 -18.98 1.36
N LEU A 32 29.31 -17.96 1.74
CA LEU A 32 28.19 -17.39 0.96
C LEU A 32 28.40 -15.88 0.89
N ASP A 33 28.42 -15.32 -0.31
CA ASP A 33 28.63 -13.89 -0.57
C ASP A 33 29.83 -13.32 0.23
N ASP A 34 30.98 -14.00 0.14
CA ASP A 34 32.24 -13.67 0.82
C ASP A 34 32.18 -13.67 2.37
N ALA A 35 31.09 -14.18 2.96
CA ALA A 35 30.94 -14.35 4.40
C ALA A 35 30.92 -15.83 4.80
N GLU A 36 31.65 -16.18 5.85
CA GLU A 36 31.68 -17.55 6.36
C GLU A 36 30.44 -17.86 7.22
N HIS A 37 29.85 -19.04 7.04
CA HIS A 37 28.59 -19.49 7.61
C HIS A 37 28.68 -20.91 8.17
N GLY A 38 27.89 -21.18 9.21
CA GLY A 38 27.79 -22.48 9.85
C GLY A 38 27.17 -23.57 8.96
N LYS A 39 27.64 -24.84 9.03
CA LYS A 39 27.03 -25.97 8.29
C LYS A 39 25.51 -26.17 8.51
N LYS A 40 24.97 -25.66 9.62
CA LYS A 40 23.58 -25.85 10.07
C LYS A 40 22.68 -24.61 9.88
N LEU A 41 22.85 -23.87 8.78
CA LEU A 41 22.07 -22.65 8.47
C LEU A 41 20.53 -22.79 8.49
N TYR A 42 19.98 -24.00 8.33
CA TYR A 42 18.54 -24.19 8.07
C TYR A 42 17.69 -24.77 9.20
N HIS A 43 18.25 -25.04 10.38
CA HIS A 43 17.49 -25.63 11.50
C HIS A 43 17.72 -24.89 12.81
N GLY A 44 17.05 -23.74 12.94
CA GLY A 44 16.74 -23.04 14.20
C GLY A 44 17.61 -23.43 15.40
N ALA A 45 18.67 -22.65 15.61
CA ALA A 45 19.51 -22.63 16.80
C ALA A 45 20.00 -24.00 17.31
N LYS A 46 21.20 -24.40 16.86
CA LYS A 46 22.15 -25.04 17.78
C LYS A 46 23.49 -24.32 17.73
N ASN A 47 23.72 -23.54 18.79
CA ASN A 47 24.98 -22.98 19.29
C ASN A 47 25.61 -21.74 18.60
N CYS A 48 24.90 -21.01 17.73
CA CYS A 48 25.43 -19.73 17.21
C CYS A 48 25.49 -18.63 18.29
N THR A 49 24.53 -18.63 19.22
CA THR A 49 24.41 -17.62 20.29
C THR A 49 25.56 -17.67 21.30
N ALA A 50 26.28 -18.78 21.37
CA ALA A 50 27.49 -18.91 22.18
C ALA A 50 28.63 -18.01 21.67
N CYS A 51 28.66 -17.72 20.36
CA CYS A 51 29.67 -16.88 19.72
C CYS A 51 29.13 -15.51 19.33
N HIS A 52 27.93 -15.46 18.75
CA HIS A 52 27.32 -14.22 18.23
C HIS A 52 26.40 -13.53 19.26
N GLY A 53 26.37 -14.01 20.50
CA GLY A 53 25.50 -13.50 21.56
C GLY A 53 24.07 -14.05 21.51
N ILE A 54 23.35 -13.94 22.63
CA ILE A 54 21.97 -14.46 22.80
C ILE A 54 21.03 -13.89 21.73
N ALA A 55 21.26 -12.64 21.30
CA ALA A 55 20.51 -11.97 20.25
C ALA A 55 21.19 -12.05 18.88
N LEU A 56 22.28 -12.80 18.66
CA LEU A 56 23.00 -12.85 17.38
C LEU A 56 23.51 -11.47 16.86
N GLN A 57 23.67 -10.51 17.77
CA GLN A 57 24.15 -9.15 17.47
C GLN A 57 25.67 -9.07 17.26
N GLY A 58 26.38 -10.18 17.42
CA GLY A 58 27.85 -10.22 17.44
C GLY A 58 28.41 -9.85 18.81
N ASN A 59 29.73 -10.01 18.98
CA ASN A 59 30.44 -9.58 20.19
C ASN A 59 31.85 -9.07 19.85
N GLY A 60 32.08 -7.76 19.91
CA GLY A 60 33.37 -7.16 19.57
C GLY A 60 33.74 -7.36 18.10
N TRP A 61 34.57 -8.37 17.81
CA TRP A 61 35.12 -8.68 16.48
C TRP A 61 34.26 -9.63 15.65
N ILE A 62 33.30 -10.31 16.28
CA ILE A 62 32.38 -11.22 15.59
C ILE A 62 31.22 -10.39 15.01
N PRO A 63 30.99 -10.42 13.69
CA PRO A 63 29.94 -9.63 13.08
C PRO A 63 28.55 -10.08 13.53
N SER A 64 27.66 -9.09 13.60
CA SER A 64 26.23 -9.31 13.83
C SER A 64 25.66 -10.17 12.70
N CYS A 65 24.90 -11.21 13.03
CA CYS A 65 24.12 -11.88 11.99
C CYS A 65 23.18 -10.87 11.32
N TYR A 66 22.77 -9.81 12.02
CA TYR A 66 21.91 -8.75 11.51
C TYR A 66 22.57 -7.72 10.60
N SER A 67 23.92 -7.63 10.57
CA SER A 67 24.58 -6.77 9.58
C SER A 67 24.44 -7.34 8.17
N CYS A 68 24.30 -8.67 8.07
CA CYS A 68 24.13 -9.36 6.80
C CYS A 68 22.70 -9.90 6.62
N HIS A 69 22.01 -10.34 7.67
CA HIS A 69 20.70 -10.97 7.60
C HIS A 69 19.70 -10.20 8.45
N ASN A 70 18.67 -9.56 7.91
CA ASN A 70 17.62 -8.93 8.74
C ASN A 70 16.97 -9.92 9.73
N VAL A 71 16.16 -9.42 10.67
CA VAL A 71 15.45 -10.12 11.79
C VAL A 71 14.77 -11.47 11.50
N MET A 72 14.69 -11.87 10.23
CA MET A 72 14.00 -13.02 9.71
C MET A 72 14.92 -14.24 9.54
N TRP A 73 15.31 -14.84 10.66
CA TRP A 73 15.64 -16.27 10.70
C TRP A 73 14.39 -17.15 10.88
N ASN A 74 13.21 -16.55 10.98
CA ASN A 74 11.97 -17.28 11.15
C ASN A 74 11.29 -17.54 9.79
N LYS A 75 11.14 -18.82 9.43
CA LYS A 75 10.33 -19.28 8.28
C LYS A 75 8.84 -18.96 8.45
N ASP A 76 8.43 -18.49 9.62
CA ASP A 76 7.02 -18.34 9.99
C ASP A 76 6.27 -17.17 9.35
N ASP A 77 6.96 -16.24 8.70
CA ASP A 77 6.29 -15.01 8.28
C ASP A 77 5.50 -15.18 6.98
N HIS A 78 5.88 -16.10 6.08
CA HIS A 78 5.23 -16.31 4.79
C HIS A 78 4.26 -17.50 4.83
N LYS A 79 3.18 -17.38 5.59
CA LYS A 79 2.18 -18.45 5.81
C LYS A 79 0.96 -18.40 4.89
N VAL A 80 0.77 -17.32 4.14
CA VAL A 80 -0.42 -17.15 3.30
C VAL A 80 -0.17 -17.71 1.90
N ASN A 81 -0.76 -18.86 1.58
CA ASN A 81 -0.66 -19.43 0.23
C ASN A 81 -1.63 -18.73 -0.73
N ARG A 82 -1.09 -18.20 -1.84
CA ARG A 82 -1.85 -17.69 -2.99
C ARG A 82 -1.37 -18.38 -4.25
N SER A 83 -2.21 -19.28 -4.77
CA SER A 83 -1.95 -19.98 -6.03
C SER A 83 -0.59 -20.70 -6.06
N GLY A 84 -0.18 -21.30 -4.94
CA GLY A 84 1.10 -22.01 -4.82
C GLY A 84 2.29 -21.13 -4.41
N VAL A 85 2.10 -19.81 -4.26
CA VAL A 85 3.14 -18.87 -3.80
C VAL A 85 2.84 -18.40 -2.38
N MET A 86 3.84 -18.50 -1.51
CA MET A 86 3.72 -18.13 -0.10
C MET A 86 3.96 -16.62 0.11
N HIS A 87 3.07 -15.98 0.84
CA HIS A 87 3.07 -14.55 1.15
C HIS A 87 3.04 -14.31 2.65
N LYS A 88 3.57 -13.14 3.08
CA LYS A 88 3.44 -12.68 4.46
C LYS A 88 2.05 -12.13 4.76
N SER A 89 1.57 -12.25 5.99
CA SER A 89 0.34 -11.55 6.39
C SER A 89 0.51 -10.04 6.17
N GLY A 90 -0.52 -9.36 5.65
CA GLY A 90 -0.41 -7.95 5.23
C GLY A 90 0.20 -7.73 3.85
N TYR A 91 0.35 -8.80 3.04
CA TYR A 91 0.89 -8.72 1.67
C TYR A 91 0.12 -7.80 0.72
N TYR A 92 -1.08 -7.33 1.05
CA TYR A 92 -1.82 -6.34 0.26
C TYR A 92 -1.23 -4.93 0.38
N ASN A 93 -0.39 -4.68 1.38
CA ASN A 93 0.34 -3.43 1.58
C ASN A 93 1.85 -3.72 1.73
N ALA A 94 2.47 -4.31 0.70
CA ALA A 94 3.87 -4.73 0.83
C ALA A 94 4.85 -3.55 0.88
N GLU A 95 4.49 -2.35 0.43
CA GLU A 95 5.37 -1.19 0.63
C GLU A 95 5.55 -0.93 2.14
N ALA A 96 4.46 -0.90 2.92
CA ALA A 96 4.56 -0.72 4.36
C ALA A 96 5.17 -1.95 5.07
N ASN A 97 4.80 -3.15 4.63
CA ASN A 97 5.06 -4.38 5.40
C ASN A 97 6.31 -5.16 4.99
N CYS A 98 6.86 -4.89 3.81
CA CYS A 98 7.88 -5.71 3.16
C CYS A 98 9.05 -4.90 2.62
N SER A 99 8.92 -3.58 2.43
CA SER A 99 9.96 -2.72 1.83
C SER A 99 11.31 -2.84 2.52
N GLU A 100 11.32 -2.95 3.85
CA GLU A 100 12.54 -3.13 4.64
C GLU A 100 13.37 -4.35 4.18
N CYS A 101 12.70 -5.40 3.71
CA CYS A 101 13.33 -6.66 3.32
C CYS A 101 13.41 -6.86 1.80
N HIS A 102 12.42 -6.38 1.02
CA HIS A 102 12.25 -6.73 -0.39
C HIS A 102 12.75 -5.66 -1.37
N GLY A 103 13.76 -4.87 -0.99
CA GLY A 103 14.36 -3.88 -1.91
C GLY A 103 13.79 -2.47 -1.76
N GLY A 104 13.45 -2.06 -0.54
CA GLY A 104 12.95 -0.73 -0.23
C GLY A 104 11.53 -0.51 -0.71
N LYS A 105 11.08 0.75 -0.72
CA LYS A 105 9.74 1.13 -1.19
C LYS A 105 9.49 0.68 -2.63
N ALA A 106 10.57 0.59 -3.42
CA ALA A 106 10.53 0.14 -4.79
C ALA A 106 10.41 -1.38 -4.94
N LEU A 107 10.44 -2.18 -3.86
CA LEU A 107 10.16 -3.62 -3.84
C LEU A 107 10.85 -4.44 -4.94
N THR A 108 12.05 -4.01 -5.34
CA THR A 108 12.79 -4.54 -6.50
C THR A 108 13.48 -5.88 -6.21
N GLY A 109 13.28 -6.45 -5.02
CA GLY A 109 14.06 -7.58 -4.53
C GLY A 109 15.40 -7.12 -3.96
N LYS A 110 15.99 -7.95 -3.10
CA LYS A 110 17.32 -7.74 -2.53
C LYS A 110 17.97 -9.08 -2.22
N ARG A 111 19.14 -9.35 -2.81
CA ARG A 111 19.88 -10.62 -2.71
C ARG A 111 18.98 -11.81 -3.12
N SER A 112 18.77 -12.77 -2.23
CA SER A 112 17.95 -13.97 -2.42
C SER A 112 16.44 -13.74 -2.24
N ARG A 113 15.99 -12.50 -1.99
CA ARG A 113 14.55 -12.17 -1.89
C ARG A 113 14.01 -11.74 -3.26
N PRO A 114 12.90 -12.33 -3.72
CA PRO A 114 12.35 -12.01 -5.03
C PRO A 114 11.81 -10.57 -5.07
N SER A 115 11.86 -9.98 -6.26
CA SER A 115 11.15 -8.75 -6.59
C SER A 115 9.66 -9.03 -6.65
N CYS A 116 8.83 -8.13 -6.11
CA CYS A 116 7.38 -8.24 -6.24
C CYS A 116 6.95 -8.18 -7.72
N TYR A 117 7.68 -7.41 -8.53
CA TYR A 117 7.41 -7.25 -9.96
C TYR A 117 7.74 -8.49 -10.79
N GLN A 118 8.56 -9.40 -10.28
CA GLN A 118 8.90 -10.64 -10.98
C GLN A 118 7.68 -11.54 -11.21
N CYS A 119 6.72 -11.51 -10.28
CA CYS A 119 5.50 -12.31 -10.38
C CYS A 119 4.25 -11.45 -10.66
N HIS A 120 4.20 -10.22 -10.14
CA HIS A 120 2.99 -9.40 -10.23
C HIS A 120 3.02 -8.36 -11.36
N GLY A 121 4.19 -8.01 -11.90
CA GLY A 121 4.33 -6.90 -12.86
C GLY A 121 3.65 -5.61 -12.38
N ASP A 122 3.09 -4.83 -13.30
CA ASP A 122 2.37 -3.58 -12.98
C ASP A 122 1.06 -3.80 -12.19
N LYS A 123 0.53 -5.02 -12.18
CA LYS A 123 -0.67 -5.37 -11.39
C LYS A 123 -0.41 -5.24 -9.88
N TRP A 124 0.85 -5.31 -9.46
CA TRP A 124 1.24 -5.02 -8.09
C TRP A 124 0.86 -3.60 -7.68
N THR A 125 1.20 -2.63 -8.52
CA THR A 125 0.90 -1.21 -8.32
C THR A 125 -0.61 -1.00 -8.22
N ALA A 126 -1.41 -1.73 -9.02
CA ALA A 126 -2.86 -1.66 -8.94
C ALA A 126 -3.39 -2.10 -7.56
N LEU A 127 -2.85 -3.17 -6.96
CA LEU A 127 -3.30 -3.67 -5.65
C LEU A 127 -2.90 -2.74 -4.51
N SER A 128 -1.69 -2.17 -4.55
CA SER A 128 -1.21 -1.24 -3.52
C SER A 128 -1.91 0.11 -3.57
N LEU A 129 -2.40 0.53 -4.74
CA LEU A 129 -3.19 1.76 -4.88
C LEU A 129 -4.64 1.57 -4.45
N HIS A 130 -5.22 0.36 -4.59
CA HIS A 130 -6.63 0.09 -4.27
C HIS A 130 -6.82 -0.45 -2.84
N THR A 131 -6.67 0.41 -1.85
CA THR A 131 -6.77 0.03 -0.42
C THR A 131 -8.09 0.43 0.25
N LEU A 132 -8.89 1.30 -0.37
CA LEU A 132 -10.09 1.85 0.24
C LEU A 132 -11.32 0.96 -0.04
N ASN A 133 -11.81 0.28 0.99
CA ASN A 133 -13.00 -0.57 0.87
C ASN A 133 -14.30 0.26 0.97
N LYS A 134 -15.12 0.20 -0.08
CA LYS A 134 -16.49 0.74 -0.12
C LYS A 134 -17.43 -0.38 -0.55
N GLY A 135 -18.30 -0.82 0.34
CA GLY A 135 -19.31 -1.85 0.04
C GLY A 135 -18.73 -3.18 -0.45
N GLY A 136 -17.54 -3.59 0.01
CA GLY A 136 -16.87 -4.82 -0.42
C GLY A 136 -16.11 -4.70 -1.75
N ARG A 137 -15.89 -3.49 -2.25
CA ARG A 137 -15.06 -3.18 -3.42
C ARG A 137 -13.93 -2.24 -3.03
N TYR A 138 -12.73 -2.52 -3.50
CA TYR A 138 -11.54 -1.74 -3.20
C TYR A 138 -11.33 -0.64 -4.24
N HIS A 139 -10.98 0.55 -3.78
CA HIS A 139 -10.80 1.75 -4.59
C HIS A 139 -9.43 2.39 -4.35
N GLY A 140 -8.94 3.07 -5.38
CA GLY A 140 -7.78 3.96 -5.31
C GLY A 140 -7.97 5.12 -4.34
N SER A 141 -6.88 5.65 -3.79
CA SER A 141 -6.89 7.02 -3.25
C SER A 141 -7.31 8.00 -4.35
N GLY A 142 -8.12 9.00 -4.00
CA GLY A 142 -8.65 9.95 -5.00
C GLY A 142 -9.91 9.46 -5.73
N LEU A 143 -10.60 8.42 -5.23
CA LEU A 143 -11.83 7.89 -5.83
C LEU A 143 -12.96 8.93 -6.05
N SER A 144 -12.93 10.06 -5.33
CA SER A 144 -13.88 11.17 -5.48
C SER A 144 -13.52 12.13 -6.62
N SER A 145 -12.27 12.11 -7.10
CA SER A 145 -11.78 12.94 -8.19
C SER A 145 -10.79 12.16 -9.08
N PRO A 146 -11.24 11.06 -9.70
CA PRO A 146 -10.37 10.09 -10.36
C PRO A 146 -9.71 10.62 -11.64
N THR A 147 -10.34 11.57 -12.33
CA THR A 147 -9.75 12.29 -13.46
C THR A 147 -8.53 13.12 -13.10
N SER A 148 -8.44 13.64 -11.87
CA SER A 148 -7.31 14.45 -11.41
C SER A 148 -6.35 13.69 -10.47
N SER A 149 -6.65 12.44 -10.15
CA SER A 149 -5.88 11.62 -9.19
C SER A 149 -5.05 10.52 -9.86
N GLY A 150 -4.78 10.65 -11.17
CA GLY A 150 -3.99 9.67 -11.94
C GLY A 150 -4.73 8.36 -12.23
N CYS A 151 -6.03 8.24 -11.94
CA CYS A 151 -6.76 7.00 -12.19
C CYS A 151 -6.91 6.73 -13.70
N THR A 152 -6.93 7.77 -14.52
CA THR A 152 -7.01 7.70 -15.98
C THR A 152 -5.84 6.97 -16.62
N ASP A 153 -4.68 6.95 -15.97
CA ASP A 153 -3.46 6.33 -16.48
C ASP A 153 -3.64 4.82 -16.64
N CYS A 154 -4.45 4.20 -15.78
CA CYS A 154 -4.75 2.78 -15.83
C CYS A 154 -6.19 2.47 -16.28
N HIS A 155 -7.17 3.31 -15.94
CA HIS A 155 -8.58 3.07 -16.22
C HIS A 155 -9.08 3.71 -17.53
N GLY A 156 -8.17 4.31 -18.31
CA GLY A 156 -8.49 5.03 -19.54
C GLY A 156 -8.91 6.47 -19.27
N SER A 157 -8.70 7.34 -20.26
CA SER A 157 -9.00 8.78 -20.17
C SER A 157 -10.48 9.07 -19.90
N ASP A 158 -11.38 8.18 -20.32
CA ASP A 158 -12.81 8.29 -20.09
C ASP A 158 -13.30 7.44 -18.91
N LEU A 159 -12.39 6.72 -18.23
CA LEU A 159 -12.63 5.86 -17.07
C LEU A 159 -13.54 4.65 -17.37
N LYS A 160 -13.69 4.28 -18.66
CA LYS A 160 -14.43 3.09 -19.10
C LYS A 160 -13.61 1.80 -19.06
N GLY A 161 -12.43 1.85 -18.44
CA GLY A 161 -11.51 0.73 -18.32
C GLY A 161 -10.51 0.69 -19.48
N SER A 162 -9.33 0.12 -19.20
CA SER A 162 -8.28 -0.10 -20.19
C SER A 162 -7.54 -1.40 -19.85
N GLY A 163 -7.40 -2.30 -20.82
CA GLY A 163 -6.78 -3.60 -20.62
C GLY A 163 -7.47 -4.42 -19.52
N SER A 164 -6.76 -4.65 -18.40
CA SER A 164 -7.30 -5.37 -17.23
C SER A 164 -8.00 -4.46 -16.21
N ALA A 165 -7.91 -3.14 -16.34
CA ALA A 165 -8.52 -2.21 -15.41
C ALA A 165 -10.03 -2.13 -15.66
N PRO A 166 -10.89 -2.30 -14.62
CA PRO A 166 -12.32 -2.26 -14.79
C PRO A 166 -12.83 -0.85 -15.10
N SER A 167 -13.96 -0.77 -15.80
CA SER A 167 -14.70 0.47 -15.97
C SER A 167 -15.28 0.94 -14.64
N CYS A 168 -15.11 2.22 -14.31
CA CYS A 168 -15.78 2.83 -13.16
C CYS A 168 -17.31 2.79 -13.31
N TYR A 169 -17.78 2.87 -14.57
CA TYR A 169 -19.20 2.85 -14.92
C TYR A 169 -19.83 1.46 -14.79
N SER A 170 -19.05 0.38 -14.71
CA SER A 170 -19.60 -0.97 -14.50
C SER A 170 -20.37 -1.11 -13.19
N CYS A 171 -19.99 -0.34 -12.17
CA CYS A 171 -20.67 -0.34 -10.87
C CYS A 171 -21.41 0.97 -10.61
N HIS A 172 -20.88 2.11 -11.08
CA HIS A 172 -21.49 3.41 -10.82
C HIS A 172 -22.44 3.89 -11.92
N GLY A 173 -22.45 3.27 -13.10
CA GLY A 173 -23.26 3.71 -14.25
C GLY A 173 -23.05 5.19 -14.60
N ALA A 174 -24.06 5.82 -15.21
CA ALA A 174 -24.09 7.27 -15.41
C ALA A 174 -24.10 8.06 -14.09
N LYS A 175 -24.53 7.42 -12.98
CA LYS A 175 -24.59 8.03 -11.64
C LYS A 175 -23.22 8.40 -11.07
N TRP A 176 -22.13 8.01 -11.71
CA TRP A 176 -20.81 8.52 -11.33
C TRP A 176 -20.68 10.04 -11.52
N LEU A 177 -21.37 10.60 -12.52
CA LEU A 177 -21.53 12.04 -12.71
C LEU A 177 -22.36 12.71 -11.61
N TYR A 178 -23.18 11.93 -10.88
CA TYR A 178 -24.08 12.44 -9.84
C TYR A 178 -23.36 12.71 -8.51
N SER A 179 -22.24 12.03 -8.22
CA SER A 179 -21.48 12.26 -6.98
C SER A 179 -20.50 13.44 -7.06
N SER A 180 -20.22 13.92 -8.27
CA SER A 180 -19.27 15.02 -8.49
C SER A 180 -19.92 16.40 -8.51
N TYR A 181 -21.25 16.50 -8.68
CA TYR A 181 -21.97 17.78 -8.57
C TYR A 181 -22.93 17.80 -7.37
N PRO A 182 -22.53 18.42 -6.24
CA PRO A 182 -23.28 18.33 -5.00
C PRO A 182 -24.64 19.04 -5.12
N HIS A 183 -25.74 18.35 -4.79
CA HIS A 183 -27.03 19.02 -4.59
C HIS A 183 -27.16 19.44 -3.13
N THR A 184 -26.57 20.57 -2.76
CA THR A 184 -26.44 21.04 -1.37
C THR A 184 -27.39 22.18 -0.98
N LYS A 185 -28.10 22.77 -1.94
CA LYS A 185 -29.04 23.86 -1.68
C LYS A 185 -30.46 23.34 -1.59
N SER A 186 -31.03 23.31 -0.40
CA SER A 186 -32.45 22.98 -0.20
C SER A 186 -33.32 24.21 -0.41
N LYS A 187 -34.33 24.11 -1.28
CA LYS A 187 -35.39 25.12 -1.45
C LYS A 187 -36.73 24.39 -1.53
N ASP A 188 -37.68 24.76 -0.68
CA ASP A 188 -39.02 24.14 -0.59
C ASP A 188 -38.96 22.59 -0.49
N GLY A 189 -37.96 22.04 0.19
CA GLY A 189 -37.76 20.59 0.33
C GLY A 189 -37.12 19.89 -0.88
N VAL A 190 -36.77 20.62 -1.94
CA VAL A 190 -36.08 20.10 -3.12
C VAL A 190 -34.60 20.50 -3.08
N MET A 191 -33.72 19.52 -3.30
CA MET A 191 -32.28 19.74 -3.35
C MET A 191 -31.85 20.20 -4.75
N HIS A 192 -31.00 21.21 -4.78
CA HIS A 192 -30.45 21.82 -5.99
C HIS A 192 -28.91 21.86 -5.91
N GLY A 193 -28.28 21.97 -7.08
CA GLY A 193 -26.85 22.26 -7.19
C GLY A 193 -26.46 23.60 -6.54
N PRO A 194 -25.16 23.83 -6.25
CA PRO A 194 -24.68 25.06 -5.65
C PRO A 194 -24.90 26.28 -6.53
N ASP A 195 -24.84 26.13 -7.86
CA ASP A 195 -25.02 27.23 -8.81
C ASP A 195 -26.42 27.20 -9.45
N LEU A 196 -27.40 27.59 -8.65
CA LEU A 196 -28.80 27.77 -9.05
C LEU A 196 -28.99 28.82 -10.14
N LYS A 197 -28.04 29.77 -10.28
CA LYS A 197 -28.17 30.93 -11.16
C LYS A 197 -27.82 30.63 -12.60
N ASN A 198 -27.03 29.58 -12.83
CA ASN A 198 -26.50 29.25 -14.16
C ASN A 198 -26.80 27.80 -14.55
N PRO A 199 -28.07 27.35 -14.58
CA PRO A 199 -28.40 25.96 -14.84
C PRO A 199 -28.03 25.53 -16.27
N ASN A 200 -28.09 26.46 -17.24
CA ASN A 200 -27.67 26.22 -18.61
C ASN A 200 -26.16 25.91 -18.73
N THR A 201 -25.35 26.39 -17.78
CA THR A 201 -23.91 26.16 -17.78
C THR A 201 -23.54 24.88 -17.06
N TYR A 202 -24.17 24.62 -15.90
CA TYR A 202 -23.70 23.57 -14.99
C TYR A 202 -24.62 22.35 -14.89
N CYS A 203 -25.87 22.44 -15.34
CA CYS A 203 -26.86 21.38 -15.12
C CYS A 203 -27.23 20.62 -16.39
N VAL A 204 -27.05 21.22 -17.58
CA VAL A 204 -27.45 20.63 -18.88
C VAL A 204 -26.79 19.30 -19.21
N SER A 205 -25.59 19.06 -18.69
CA SER A 205 -24.87 17.79 -18.87
C SER A 205 -25.58 16.60 -18.20
N CYS A 206 -26.37 16.85 -17.15
CA CYS A 206 -27.09 15.81 -16.40
C CYS A 206 -28.61 15.88 -16.65
N HIS A 207 -29.18 17.09 -16.71
CA HIS A 207 -30.61 17.35 -16.82
C HIS A 207 -31.08 17.55 -18.27
N GLY A 208 -30.22 17.33 -19.26
CA GLY A 208 -30.52 17.49 -20.68
C GLY A 208 -30.21 18.89 -21.19
N ALA A 209 -29.92 18.99 -22.49
CA ALA A 209 -29.53 20.25 -23.15
C ALA A 209 -30.58 21.37 -22.99
N ASP A 210 -31.84 20.99 -22.83
CA ASP A 210 -32.98 21.89 -22.64
C ASP A 210 -33.49 21.92 -21.20
N LEU A 211 -32.83 21.23 -20.26
CA LEU A 211 -33.21 21.06 -18.85
C LEU A 211 -34.56 20.35 -18.62
N ARG A 212 -35.09 19.66 -19.65
CA ARG A 212 -36.35 18.91 -19.54
C ARG A 212 -36.22 17.56 -18.84
N GLY A 213 -35.02 17.25 -18.35
CA GLY A 213 -34.71 16.00 -17.67
C GLY A 213 -34.20 14.95 -18.63
N THR A 214 -33.68 13.87 -18.05
CA THR A 214 -33.25 12.67 -18.75
C THR A 214 -33.90 11.45 -18.09
N THR A 215 -33.55 10.23 -18.51
CA THR A 215 -33.96 9.03 -17.77
C THR A 215 -33.39 8.97 -16.35
N GLU A 216 -32.28 9.68 -16.11
CA GLU A 216 -31.53 9.64 -14.84
C GLU A 216 -31.66 10.91 -14.00
N ALA A 217 -32.21 12.00 -14.56
CA ALA A 217 -32.30 13.30 -13.89
C ALA A 217 -33.67 13.96 -14.10
N PRO A 218 -34.25 14.59 -13.06
CA PRO A 218 -35.57 15.19 -13.15
C PRO A 218 -35.58 16.44 -14.06
N SER A 219 -36.76 16.75 -14.61
CA SER A 219 -37.02 17.98 -15.35
C SER A 219 -37.07 19.20 -14.42
N CYS A 220 -36.35 20.28 -14.77
CA CYS A 220 -36.43 21.56 -14.05
C CYS A 220 -37.82 22.20 -14.18
N TYR A 221 -38.48 21.99 -15.33
CA TYR A 221 -39.79 22.54 -15.65
C TYR A 221 -40.95 21.86 -14.89
N LYS A 222 -40.68 20.76 -14.18
CA LYS A 222 -41.67 20.15 -13.28
C LYS A 222 -42.12 21.13 -12.20
N CYS A 223 -41.25 22.05 -11.79
CA CYS A 223 -41.53 23.04 -10.75
C CYS A 223 -41.42 24.50 -11.24
N HIS A 224 -40.55 24.81 -12.20
CA HIS A 224 -40.25 26.20 -12.57
C HIS A 224 -41.12 26.78 -13.71
N GLY A 225 -41.96 25.98 -14.37
CA GLY A 225 -42.83 26.47 -15.46
C GLY A 225 -42.07 26.73 -16.77
N ALA A 226 -42.79 26.80 -17.89
CA ALA A 226 -42.20 26.84 -19.25
C ALA A 226 -41.42 28.12 -19.58
N GLU A 227 -41.68 29.22 -18.87
CA GLU A 227 -41.05 30.52 -19.08
C GLU A 227 -39.80 30.75 -18.22
N TRP A 228 -39.39 29.75 -17.44
CA TRP A 228 -38.20 29.87 -16.59
C TRP A 228 -36.92 29.98 -17.42
N LEU A 229 -36.21 31.09 -17.25
CA LEU A 229 -34.99 31.40 -18.01
C LEU A 229 -33.70 30.95 -17.32
N GLY A 230 -33.81 30.28 -16.17
CA GLY A 230 -32.66 29.85 -15.38
C GLY A 230 -32.15 30.97 -14.47
N GLY A 231 -32.15 30.71 -13.17
CA GLY A 231 -31.37 31.49 -12.22
C GLY A 231 -32.03 32.65 -11.49
N ASP A 232 -33.34 32.82 -11.61
CA ASP A 232 -34.12 33.66 -10.72
C ASP A 232 -34.86 32.82 -9.67
N ASP A 233 -34.66 33.18 -8.41
CA ASP A 233 -35.35 32.58 -7.27
C ASP A 233 -36.76 33.13 -7.06
N ASN A 234 -37.18 34.11 -7.88
CA ASN A 234 -38.30 35.01 -7.61
C ASN A 234 -39.51 34.88 -8.55
N MET A 235 -39.54 33.93 -9.49
CA MET A 235 -40.65 33.82 -10.43
C MET A 235 -41.87 33.03 -9.92
N LYS A 236 -42.10 33.00 -8.59
CA LYS A 236 -43.37 32.51 -8.02
C LYS A 236 -44.48 33.58 -7.96
N SER A 237 -44.36 34.74 -8.63
CA SER A 237 -45.39 35.79 -8.48
C SER A 237 -45.65 36.70 -9.69
N ARG A 238 -45.34 36.29 -10.91
CA ARG A 238 -45.87 37.00 -12.09
C ARG A 238 -46.85 36.11 -12.84
N ASP A 239 -48.10 36.43 -12.58
CA ASP A 239 -49.27 36.19 -13.41
C ASP A 239 -49.70 34.72 -13.55
N GLN A 240 -50.45 34.25 -12.55
CA GLN A 240 -51.61 33.41 -12.85
C GLN A 240 -52.86 34.30 -12.83
N PRO A 241 -53.76 34.24 -13.82
CA PRO A 241 -55.11 34.77 -13.68
C PRO A 241 -55.89 34.03 -12.58
#